data_AF-A0A0P9QFW6-F1
#
_entry.id   AF-A0A0P9QFW6-F1
#
_cell.length_a   1.000
_cell.length_b   1.000
_cell.length_c   1.000
_cell.angle_alpha   90.00
_cell.angle_beta   90.00
_cell.angle_gamma   90.00
#
_symmetry.space_group_name_H-M   'P 1'
#
loop_
_entity.id
_entity.type
_entity.pdbx_description
1 polymer ?
#
loop_
_entity_poly.entity_id
_entity_poly.type
_entity_poly.pdbx_seq_one_letter_code
_entity_poly.pdbx_strand_id
1 'polypeptide(L)'
;CSASLDKAMRQIEIDQGWKHDNGPFSVKEIDGKKSIDWTYTSAANRRQARGGTRADLPEKARQFEVHSGNESLASYAKGQPKDDARALMESAKASWQALHTILATHGLELRPVNDRTNAFYVASVSDPAQAPIKASDMGLGGGKLIKQLGPYEPFETRYFDREAFETQKYSKYRPLRDPAKRPENREKRAKERAELRGRYEGFVVEWKAMKAPAKAELVNSQNLRRKALTDLLRAEREDIRRSGLDGSHRRALLSVAAFTAAAKRDELKLIFKAENSSLRKEKLPSYREWVANYAEAGDPAAIAQLRGFSYADKRKGKHPQEPDVADVQRPSFAATSDSDLDPAPPARLSERVTWAVDRSTGVVNYSVNDRLAFRDEGRRITFNKDSRNDADSIEVGLLLAKEKFGAVAIYGGQEFRDRVLATAVERRLNIRFADPELEQRRKDAIKAGIDQKHRRFVEDRNQVDASVVF
;
A
#
# COMPACT_ATOMS: atom_id res chain seq x y z
N CYS A 1 33.23 15.54 10.07
CA CYS A 1 32.48 15.59 11.35
C CYS A 1 31.19 14.76 11.40
N SER A 2 30.67 14.15 10.33
CA SER A 2 29.34 13.49 10.37
C SER A 2 29.31 12.03 10.86
N ALA A 3 30.39 11.26 10.66
CA ALA A 3 30.39 9.84 11.01
C ALA A 3 30.37 9.59 12.53
N SER A 4 31.09 10.40 13.30
CA SER A 4 31.13 10.31 14.76
C SER A 4 29.77 10.63 15.40
N LEU A 5 29.04 11.58 14.81
CA LEU A 5 27.73 12.01 15.29
C LEU A 5 26.67 10.93 15.03
N ASP A 6 26.63 10.36 13.82
CA ASP A 6 25.67 9.29 13.52
C ASP A 6 25.93 8.04 14.38
N LYS A 7 27.20 7.68 14.63
CA LYS A 7 27.56 6.59 15.55
C LYS A 7 27.11 6.88 16.99
N ALA A 8 27.29 8.11 17.47
CA ALA A 8 26.83 8.52 18.80
C ALA A 8 25.30 8.47 18.92
N MET A 9 24.58 8.88 17.86
CA MET A 9 23.12 8.77 17.82
C MET A 9 22.66 7.31 17.91
N ARG A 10 23.31 6.36 17.21
CA ARG A 10 23.01 4.92 17.35
C ARG A 10 23.23 4.42 18.78
N GLN A 11 24.26 4.91 19.46
CA GLN A 11 24.51 4.54 20.86
C GLN A 11 23.40 5.06 21.77
N ILE A 12 22.99 6.31 21.61
CA ILE A 12 21.87 6.89 22.36
C ILE A 12 20.58 6.10 22.09
N GLU A 13 20.31 5.74 20.84
CA GLU A 13 19.13 4.92 20.50
C GLU A 13 19.17 3.55 21.19
N ILE A 14 20.34 2.91 21.29
CA ILE A 14 20.52 1.65 22.03
C ILE A 14 20.22 1.87 23.51
N ASP A 15 20.84 2.88 24.13
CA ASP A 15 20.77 3.14 25.56
C ASP A 15 19.34 3.52 25.99
N GLN A 16 18.61 4.23 25.14
CA GLN A 16 17.24 4.66 25.39
C GLN A 16 16.17 3.66 24.91
N GLY A 17 16.57 2.55 24.29
CA GLY A 17 15.64 1.58 23.71
C GLY A 17 14.79 2.15 22.57
N TRP A 18 15.30 3.16 21.85
CA TRP A 18 14.60 3.80 20.74
C TRP A 18 14.75 3.00 19.44
N LYS A 19 13.81 3.24 18.51
CA LYS A 19 13.90 2.70 17.16
C LYS A 19 15.05 3.35 16.41
N HIS A 20 15.83 2.51 15.71
CA HIS A 20 16.97 2.98 14.93
C HIS A 20 16.54 3.50 13.55
N ASP A 21 16.90 4.74 13.24
CA ASP A 21 16.74 5.29 11.89
C ASP A 21 17.73 4.67 10.87
N ASN A 22 17.46 4.83 9.57
CA ASN A 22 18.39 4.38 8.54
C ASN A 22 19.55 5.38 8.38
N GLY A 23 20.77 4.96 8.67
CA GLY A 23 21.97 5.81 8.62
C GLY A 23 23.20 5.14 8.01
N PRO A 24 24.32 5.86 7.89
CA PRO A 24 25.62 5.27 7.58
C PRO A 24 26.09 4.24 8.62
N PHE A 25 25.63 4.33 9.87
CA PHE A 25 25.75 3.29 10.89
C PHE A 25 24.41 2.59 11.13
N SER A 26 24.48 1.29 11.37
CA SER A 26 23.35 0.43 11.72
C SER A 26 23.68 -0.37 12.97
N VAL A 27 22.69 -0.58 13.83
CA VAL A 27 22.82 -1.49 14.96
C VAL A 27 22.64 -2.91 14.46
N LYS A 28 23.65 -3.77 14.67
CA LYS A 28 23.62 -5.21 14.37
C LYS A 28 23.60 -5.97 15.68
N GLU A 29 22.85 -7.05 15.73
CA GLU A 29 22.82 -7.93 16.90
C GLU A 29 23.67 -9.16 16.59
N ILE A 30 24.76 -9.33 17.34
CA ILE A 30 25.67 -10.47 17.24
C ILE A 30 25.72 -11.09 18.63
N ASP A 31 25.28 -12.34 18.75
CA ASP A 31 25.26 -13.11 20.00
C ASP A 31 24.56 -12.39 21.16
N GLY A 32 23.42 -11.73 20.88
CA GLY A 32 22.63 -10.99 21.87
C GLY A 32 23.25 -9.67 22.33
N LYS A 33 24.35 -9.23 21.71
CA LYS A 33 24.97 -7.92 21.94
C LYS A 33 24.75 -7.02 20.72
N LYS A 34 24.27 -5.81 20.98
CA LYS A 34 24.09 -4.77 19.96
C LYS A 34 25.45 -4.11 19.64
N SER A 35 25.94 -4.27 18.41
CA SER A 35 27.12 -3.57 17.87
C SER A 35 26.71 -2.47 16.91
N ILE A 36 27.42 -1.34 16.92
CA ILE A 36 27.20 -0.23 15.98
C ILE A 36 28.28 -0.29 14.90
N ASP A 37 27.90 -0.78 13.73
CA ASP A 37 28.80 -0.95 12.59
C ASP A 37 28.31 -0.16 11.37
N TRP A 38 29.22 0.05 10.42
CA TRP A 38 28.83 0.60 9.12
C TRP A 38 27.74 -0.26 8.50
N THR A 39 26.66 0.39 8.08
CA THR A 39 25.49 -0.24 7.44
C THR A 39 25.89 -1.04 6.22
N TYR A 40 26.89 -0.55 5.48
CA TYR A 40 27.46 -1.22 4.31
C TYR A 40 28.95 -1.43 4.53
N THR A 41 29.38 -2.68 4.45
CA THR A 41 30.78 -3.11 4.64
C THR A 41 31.72 -2.64 3.53
N SER A 42 31.20 -2.20 2.39
CA SER A 42 31.98 -1.62 1.29
C SER A 42 31.17 -0.61 0.47
N ALA A 43 31.88 0.24 -0.30
CA ALA A 43 31.25 1.13 -1.27
C ALA A 43 30.52 0.35 -2.39
N ALA A 44 30.98 -0.85 -2.73
CA ALA A 44 30.32 -1.73 -3.69
C ALA A 44 29.00 -2.28 -3.15
N ASN A 45 28.98 -2.77 -1.90
CA ASN A 45 27.76 -3.25 -1.23
C ASN A 45 26.74 -2.13 -1.07
N ARG A 46 27.22 -0.91 -0.77
CA ARG A 46 26.40 0.29 -0.74
C ARG A 46 25.77 0.60 -2.10
N ARG A 47 26.48 0.42 -3.22
CA ARG A 47 25.93 0.64 -4.57
C ARG A 47 24.94 -0.46 -4.96
N GLN A 48 25.27 -1.73 -4.70
CA GLN A 48 24.39 -2.88 -4.98
C GLN A 48 23.08 -2.82 -4.19
N ALA A 49 23.14 -2.53 -2.88
CA ALA A 49 21.95 -2.37 -2.04
C ALA A 49 21.09 -1.15 -2.44
N ARG A 50 21.63 -0.23 -3.24
CA ARG A 50 20.94 0.95 -3.76
C ARG A 50 20.36 0.74 -5.15
N GLY A 51 20.48 -0.46 -5.74
CA GLY A 51 20.08 -0.75 -7.12
C GLY A 51 18.66 -0.30 -7.48
N GLY A 52 18.54 0.37 -8.63
CA GLY A 52 17.30 0.98 -9.15
C GLY A 52 17.61 2.22 -10.00
N THR A 53 16.63 2.73 -10.76
CA THR A 53 16.79 3.85 -11.72
C THR A 53 17.42 5.12 -11.14
N ARG A 54 17.29 5.37 -9.84
CA ARG A 54 17.88 6.53 -9.13
C ARG A 54 19.33 6.33 -8.67
N ALA A 55 19.81 5.08 -8.63
CA ALA A 55 21.17 4.74 -8.22
C ALA A 55 22.20 5.10 -9.30
N ASP A 56 21.75 5.13 -10.55
CA ASP A 56 22.55 5.41 -11.73
C ASP A 56 22.76 6.91 -11.98
N LEU A 57 22.21 7.76 -11.11
CA LEU A 57 22.41 9.21 -11.18
C LEU A 57 23.73 9.61 -10.52
N PRO A 58 24.43 10.63 -11.05
CA PRO A 58 25.55 11.24 -10.35
C PRO A 58 25.16 11.69 -8.94
N GLU A 59 26.04 11.48 -7.97
CA GLU A 59 25.78 11.76 -6.54
C GLU A 59 25.22 13.17 -6.30
N LYS A 60 25.79 14.19 -6.97
CA LYS A 60 25.35 15.58 -6.86
C LYS A 60 23.93 15.78 -7.39
N ALA A 61 23.55 15.11 -8.48
CA ALA A 61 22.21 15.19 -9.04
C ALA A 61 21.17 14.58 -8.11
N ARG A 62 21.51 13.46 -7.48
CA ARG A 62 20.66 12.84 -6.45
C ARG A 62 20.53 13.72 -5.20
N GLN A 63 21.63 14.29 -4.72
CA GLN A 63 21.60 15.19 -3.56
C GLN A 63 20.74 16.43 -3.83
N PHE A 64 20.83 16.98 -5.06
CA PHE A 64 19.97 18.05 -5.52
C PHE A 64 18.49 17.64 -5.44
N GLU A 65 18.10 16.52 -6.04
CA GLU A 65 16.71 16.03 -6.03
C GLU A 65 16.15 15.84 -4.62
N VAL A 66 16.96 15.31 -3.71
CA VAL A 66 16.56 15.07 -2.31
C VAL A 66 16.32 16.39 -1.57
N HIS A 67 17.18 17.39 -1.76
CA HIS A 67 17.08 18.65 -1.03
C HIS A 67 16.11 19.65 -1.67
N SER A 68 16.06 19.71 -3.00
CA SER A 68 15.22 20.66 -3.72
C SER A 68 13.80 20.14 -3.95
N GLY A 69 13.61 18.81 -3.98
CA GLY A 69 12.36 18.19 -4.42
C GLY A 69 12.08 18.38 -5.93
N ASN A 70 13.04 18.91 -6.68
CA ASN A 70 12.95 19.16 -8.12
C ASN A 70 13.77 18.13 -8.89
N GLU A 71 13.35 17.82 -10.12
CA GLU A 71 14.05 16.93 -11.03
C GLU A 71 15.42 17.51 -11.41
N SER A 72 16.47 16.69 -11.35
CA SER A 72 17.81 17.09 -11.82
C SER A 72 17.92 16.98 -13.34
N LEU A 73 18.83 17.75 -13.95
CA LEU A 73 19.16 17.65 -15.38
C LEU A 73 19.54 16.23 -15.78
N ALA A 74 20.23 15.50 -14.88
CA ALA A 74 20.63 14.12 -15.12
C ALA A 74 19.43 13.17 -15.19
N SER A 75 18.43 13.34 -14.34
CA SER A 75 17.19 12.55 -14.39
C SER A 75 16.37 12.89 -15.62
N TYR A 76 16.18 14.19 -15.89
CA TYR A 76 15.44 14.67 -17.05
C TYR A 76 16.05 14.12 -18.35
N ALA A 77 17.36 14.29 -18.55
CA ALA A 77 18.04 13.83 -19.76
C ALA A 77 18.04 12.30 -19.93
N LYS A 78 17.96 11.53 -18.83
CA LYS A 78 17.85 10.07 -18.87
C LYS A 78 16.42 9.56 -19.11
N GLY A 79 15.42 10.43 -19.11
CA GLY A 79 14.03 10.13 -19.45
C GLY A 79 13.79 10.21 -20.97
N GLN A 80 12.71 10.89 -21.36
CA GLN A 80 12.29 11.03 -22.76
C GLN A 80 13.40 11.49 -23.73
N PRO A 81 14.27 12.46 -23.40
CA PRO A 81 15.32 12.90 -24.32
C PRO A 81 16.29 11.77 -24.71
N LYS A 82 16.57 10.85 -23.79
CA LYS A 82 17.41 9.68 -24.05
C LYS A 82 16.71 8.69 -24.98
N ASP A 83 15.43 8.43 -24.74
CA ASP A 83 14.67 7.46 -25.54
C ASP A 83 14.50 7.95 -26.97
N ASP A 84 14.21 9.24 -27.17
CA ASP A 84 14.10 9.85 -28.49
C ASP A 84 15.45 9.89 -29.22
N ALA A 85 16.54 10.27 -28.51
CA ALA A 85 17.88 10.24 -29.08
C ALA A 85 18.30 8.82 -29.46
N ARG A 86 17.97 7.82 -28.63
CA ARG A 86 18.24 6.42 -28.93
C ARG A 86 17.47 5.95 -30.15
N ALA A 87 16.18 6.25 -30.24
CA ALA A 87 15.34 5.90 -31.39
C ALA A 87 15.89 6.50 -32.69
N LEU A 88 16.37 7.74 -32.67
CA LEU A 88 17.06 8.34 -33.81
C LEU A 88 18.33 7.60 -34.19
N MET A 89 19.17 7.28 -33.20
CA MET A 89 20.43 6.56 -33.44
C MET A 89 20.20 5.13 -33.97
N GLU A 90 19.03 4.54 -33.78
CA GLU A 90 18.65 3.24 -34.35
C GLU A 90 18.02 3.38 -35.76
N SER A 91 17.72 4.61 -36.20
CA SER A 91 17.12 4.89 -37.51
C SER A 91 18.16 5.13 -38.62
N ALA A 92 17.76 4.91 -39.87
CA ALA A 92 18.57 5.23 -41.05
C ALA A 92 18.79 6.74 -41.27
N LYS A 93 18.12 7.60 -40.49
CA LYS A 93 18.22 9.08 -40.58
C LYS A 93 19.19 9.67 -39.55
N ALA A 94 19.99 8.84 -38.89
CA ALA A 94 20.93 9.28 -37.87
C ALA A 94 22.01 10.19 -38.49
N SER A 95 22.08 11.44 -38.02
CA SER A 95 23.11 12.43 -38.37
C SER A 95 23.39 13.33 -37.18
N TRP A 96 24.51 14.04 -37.19
CA TRP A 96 24.81 15.04 -36.16
C TRP A 96 23.71 16.09 -36.04
N GLN A 97 23.26 16.63 -37.18
CA GLN A 97 22.19 17.63 -37.21
C GLN A 97 20.87 17.09 -36.65
N ALA A 98 20.48 15.85 -36.99
CA ALA A 98 19.26 15.26 -36.45
C ALA A 98 19.35 15.04 -34.93
N LEU A 99 20.51 14.63 -34.42
CA LEU A 99 20.73 14.42 -32.98
C LEU A 99 20.67 15.74 -32.21
N HIS A 100 21.34 16.77 -32.73
CA HIS A 100 21.29 18.11 -32.16
C HIS A 100 19.86 18.66 -32.17
N THR A 101 19.10 18.45 -33.25
CA THR A 101 17.69 18.87 -33.32
C THR A 101 16.83 18.21 -32.25
N ILE A 102 16.93 16.89 -32.05
CA ILE A 102 16.17 16.18 -31.01
C ILE A 102 16.52 16.70 -29.62
N LEU A 103 17.82 16.83 -29.32
CA LEU A 103 18.25 17.35 -28.02
C LEU A 103 17.74 18.78 -27.81
N ALA A 104 17.80 19.61 -28.84
CA ALA A 104 17.33 20.99 -28.77
C ALA A 104 15.80 21.09 -28.60
N THR A 105 15.00 20.17 -29.17
CA THR A 105 13.55 20.07 -28.87
C THR A 105 13.29 19.88 -27.37
N HIS A 106 14.16 19.11 -26.70
CA HIS A 106 14.15 18.91 -25.25
C HIS A 106 14.85 20.04 -24.46
N GLY A 107 15.27 21.12 -25.13
CA GLY A 107 16.02 22.22 -24.52
C GLY A 107 17.42 21.82 -24.04
N LEU A 108 17.99 20.75 -24.60
CA LEU A 108 19.32 20.23 -24.33
C LEU A 108 20.25 20.51 -25.52
N GLU A 109 21.54 20.60 -25.25
CA GLU A 109 22.56 20.69 -26.30
C GLU A 109 23.73 19.77 -26.00
N LEU A 110 24.32 19.24 -27.07
CA LEU A 110 25.49 18.39 -27.01
C LEU A 110 26.75 19.22 -27.29
N ARG A 111 27.68 19.26 -26.33
CA ARG A 111 28.93 20.01 -26.43
C ARG A 111 30.13 19.04 -26.39
N PRO A 112 31.15 19.20 -27.26
CA PRO A 112 32.41 18.48 -27.07
C PRO A 112 33.09 18.95 -25.77
N VAL A 113 33.76 18.02 -25.08
CA VAL A 113 34.57 18.38 -23.88
C VAL A 113 35.76 19.24 -24.29
N ASN A 114 36.39 18.87 -25.40
CA ASN A 114 37.45 19.61 -26.09
C ASN A 114 37.59 19.04 -27.51
N ASP A 115 38.34 19.72 -28.37
CA ASP A 115 38.53 19.32 -29.77
C ASP A 115 39.47 18.11 -29.96
N ARG A 116 40.04 17.60 -28.87
CA ARG A 116 41.08 16.54 -28.89
C ARG A 116 40.56 15.19 -28.40
N THR A 117 39.36 15.14 -27.82
CA THR A 117 38.81 13.94 -27.21
C THR A 117 37.41 13.65 -27.74
N ASN A 118 37.14 12.37 -27.95
CA ASN A 118 35.83 11.85 -28.38
C ASN A 118 34.86 11.78 -27.19
N ALA A 119 34.75 12.87 -26.43
CA ALA A 119 33.94 12.98 -25.23
C ALA A 119 32.98 14.18 -25.37
N PHE A 120 31.74 13.99 -24.91
CA PHE A 120 30.69 15.00 -25.00
C PHE A 120 29.99 15.21 -23.65
N TYR A 121 29.49 16.43 -23.46
CA TYR A 121 28.60 16.83 -22.38
C TYR A 121 27.22 17.20 -22.93
N VAL A 122 26.20 17.02 -22.11
CA VAL A 122 24.84 17.46 -22.38
C VAL A 122 24.51 18.58 -21.40
N ALA A 123 24.21 19.76 -21.92
CA ALA A 123 23.92 20.97 -21.16
C ALA A 123 22.47 21.42 -21.40
N SER A 124 21.92 22.18 -20.46
CA SER A 124 20.68 22.93 -20.71
C SER A 124 20.99 24.13 -21.60
N VAL A 125 20.24 24.29 -22.69
CA VAL A 125 20.32 25.47 -23.56
C VAL A 125 19.90 26.74 -22.81
N SER A 126 19.05 26.58 -21.80
CA SER A 126 18.34 27.69 -21.18
C SER A 126 18.85 28.13 -19.82
N ASP A 127 19.63 27.27 -19.16
CA ASP A 127 20.35 27.60 -17.94
C ASP A 127 21.81 27.22 -18.11
N PRO A 128 22.63 28.09 -18.73
CA PRO A 128 24.06 27.83 -18.93
C PRO A 128 24.85 27.67 -17.63
N ALA A 129 24.31 28.14 -16.50
CA ALA A 129 24.92 27.99 -15.18
C ALA A 129 24.65 26.60 -14.56
N GLN A 130 23.68 25.85 -15.09
CA GLN A 130 23.43 24.48 -14.68
C GLN A 130 24.61 23.59 -15.09
N ALA A 131 25.18 22.86 -14.12
CA ALA A 131 26.28 21.94 -14.39
C ALA A 131 25.85 20.88 -15.43
N PRO A 132 26.61 20.69 -16.53
CA PRO A 132 26.28 19.73 -17.56
C PRO A 132 26.52 18.30 -17.09
N ILE A 133 25.91 17.34 -17.79
CA ILE A 133 26.10 15.90 -17.52
C ILE A 133 26.95 15.27 -18.62
N LYS A 134 27.63 14.15 -18.34
CA LYS A 134 28.35 13.42 -19.39
C LYS A 134 27.35 12.82 -20.37
N ALA A 135 27.57 12.99 -21.67
CA ALA A 135 26.68 12.42 -22.69
C ALA A 135 26.59 10.88 -22.60
N SER A 136 27.69 10.23 -22.20
CA SER A 136 27.72 8.79 -21.92
C SER A 136 26.70 8.36 -20.87
N ASP A 137 26.36 9.21 -19.90
CA ASP A 137 25.44 8.86 -18.82
C ASP A 137 23.99 8.70 -19.32
N MET A 138 23.66 9.32 -20.46
CA MET A 138 22.40 9.13 -21.17
C MET A 138 22.53 8.17 -22.39
N GLY A 139 23.64 7.42 -22.50
CA GLY A 139 23.86 6.46 -23.57
C GLY A 139 24.43 7.04 -24.87
N LEU A 140 24.79 8.32 -24.87
CA LEU A 140 25.43 9.03 -25.99
C LEU A 140 26.96 9.03 -25.83
N GLY A 141 27.56 7.85 -25.87
CA GLY A 141 29.02 7.67 -25.74
C GLY A 141 29.75 8.18 -26.97
N GLY A 142 30.72 9.09 -26.81
CA GLY A 142 31.33 9.78 -27.95
C GLY A 142 32.07 8.88 -28.95
N GLY A 143 32.73 7.81 -28.49
CA GLY A 143 33.32 6.82 -29.40
C GLY A 143 32.28 6.10 -30.26
N LYS A 144 31.08 5.82 -29.73
CA LYS A 144 29.97 5.22 -30.48
C LYS A 144 29.39 6.23 -31.47
N LEU A 145 29.19 7.48 -31.04
CA LEU A 145 28.69 8.56 -31.89
C LEU A 145 29.61 8.80 -33.09
N ILE A 146 30.92 8.94 -32.87
CA ILE A 146 31.86 9.20 -33.96
C ILE A 146 31.99 8.02 -34.91
N LYS A 147 31.96 6.78 -34.39
CA LYS A 147 31.96 5.58 -35.24
C LYS A 147 30.72 5.52 -36.15
N GLN A 148 29.58 6.04 -35.70
CA GLN A 148 28.31 5.91 -36.40
C GLN A 148 27.96 7.13 -37.27
N LEU A 149 28.30 8.34 -36.82
CA LEU A 149 27.93 9.62 -37.45
C LEU A 149 29.12 10.30 -38.13
N GLY A 150 30.35 9.80 -37.95
CA GLY A 150 31.56 10.45 -38.44
C GLY A 150 32.12 11.52 -37.50
N PRO A 151 33.08 12.35 -37.97
CA PRO A 151 33.65 13.45 -37.21
C PRO A 151 32.56 14.38 -36.65
N TYR A 152 32.78 14.95 -35.47
CA TYR A 152 31.79 15.83 -34.85
C TYR A 152 31.47 17.04 -35.73
N GLU A 153 30.18 17.27 -35.97
CA GLU A 153 29.68 18.48 -36.62
C GLU A 153 28.95 19.36 -35.58
N PRO A 154 29.28 20.66 -35.49
CA PRO A 154 28.54 21.58 -34.65
C PRO A 154 27.10 21.70 -35.14
N PHE A 155 26.20 22.05 -34.22
CA PHE A 155 24.82 22.27 -34.58
C PHE A 155 24.70 23.48 -35.53
N GLU A 156 24.20 23.25 -36.74
CA GLU A 156 23.89 24.31 -37.68
C GLU A 156 22.50 24.83 -37.33
N THR A 157 22.45 26.07 -36.83
CA THR A 157 21.22 26.72 -36.38
C THR A 157 20.10 26.57 -37.40
N ARG A 158 19.11 25.73 -37.08
CA ARG A 158 17.84 25.65 -37.81
C ARG A 158 16.74 26.27 -36.96
N TYR A 159 15.80 26.91 -37.62
CA TYR A 159 14.57 27.40 -37.00
C TYR A 159 13.85 26.22 -36.32
N PHE A 160 13.67 26.33 -35.01
CA PHE A 160 12.90 25.37 -34.23
C PHE A 160 11.43 25.79 -34.19
N ASP A 161 10.56 24.79 -34.10
CA ASP A 161 9.19 25.02 -33.68
C ASP A 161 9.19 25.51 -32.23
N ARG A 162 8.84 26.79 -32.05
CA ARG A 162 8.88 27.51 -30.77
C ARG A 162 7.94 26.89 -29.75
N GLU A 163 6.84 26.29 -30.20
CA GLU A 163 5.81 25.69 -29.35
C GLU A 163 6.28 24.34 -28.76
N ALA A 164 6.98 23.52 -29.57
CA ALA A 164 7.61 22.29 -29.10
C ALA A 164 8.76 22.56 -28.12
N PHE A 165 9.53 23.63 -28.35
CA PHE A 165 10.61 24.05 -27.45
C PHE A 165 10.09 24.54 -26.09
N GLU A 166 9.02 25.34 -26.05
CA GLU A 166 8.49 25.87 -24.79
C GLU A 166 7.83 24.80 -23.90
N THR A 167 7.24 23.76 -24.49
CA THR A 167 6.57 22.68 -23.75
C THR A 167 7.54 21.63 -23.19
N GLN A 168 8.67 21.38 -23.84
CA GLN A 168 9.57 20.27 -23.48
C GLN A 168 10.84 20.71 -22.73
N LYS A 169 11.14 22.01 -22.69
CA LYS A 169 12.31 22.59 -22.02
C LYS A 169 12.54 22.12 -20.57
N TYR A 170 13.79 21.77 -20.26
CA TYR A 170 14.23 21.53 -18.90
C TYR A 170 14.19 22.82 -18.04
N SER A 171 13.69 22.69 -16.81
CA SER A 171 13.74 23.74 -15.78
C SER A 171 14.20 23.13 -14.46
N LYS A 172 15.14 23.79 -13.77
CA LYS A 172 15.60 23.38 -12.43
C LYS A 172 14.51 23.46 -11.35
N TYR A 173 13.39 24.10 -11.64
CA TYR A 173 12.22 24.18 -10.77
C TYR A 173 11.14 23.15 -11.13
N ARG A 174 11.41 22.27 -12.10
CA ARG A 174 10.50 21.19 -12.47
C ARG A 174 10.33 20.26 -11.27
N PRO A 175 9.11 20.10 -10.73
CA PRO A 175 8.88 19.22 -9.59
C PRO A 175 9.22 17.78 -9.95
N LEU A 176 9.90 17.09 -9.04
CA LEU A 176 10.26 15.68 -9.21
C LEU A 176 9.05 14.73 -9.14
N ARG A 177 7.96 15.21 -8.54
CA ARG A 177 6.66 14.55 -8.44
C ARG A 177 5.62 15.52 -8.96
N ASP A 178 4.66 15.00 -9.71
CA ASP A 178 3.52 15.76 -10.17
C ASP A 178 2.78 16.41 -8.96
N PRO A 179 2.78 17.75 -8.86
CA PRO A 179 2.17 18.44 -7.75
C PRO A 179 0.64 18.32 -7.73
N ALA A 180 -0.02 18.05 -8.86
CA ALA A 180 -1.47 17.94 -8.98
C ALA A 180 -2.02 16.58 -8.51
N LYS A 181 -1.23 15.50 -8.63
CA LYS A 181 -1.66 14.17 -8.19
C LYS A 181 -1.94 14.06 -6.69
N ARG A 182 -1.21 14.83 -5.87
CA ARG A 182 -1.39 14.79 -4.41
C ARG A 182 -2.73 15.40 -3.95
N PRO A 183 -3.13 16.62 -4.37
CA PRO A 183 -4.44 17.17 -4.05
C PRO A 183 -5.57 16.32 -4.65
N GLU A 184 -5.45 15.84 -5.90
CA GLU A 184 -6.44 14.94 -6.50
C GLU A 184 -6.68 13.68 -5.66
N ASN A 185 -5.61 12.99 -5.24
CA ASN A 185 -5.70 11.82 -4.37
C ASN A 185 -6.26 12.16 -2.98
N ARG A 186 -6.10 13.40 -2.51
CA ARG A 186 -6.68 13.86 -1.23
C ARG A 186 -8.18 14.10 -1.37
N GLU A 187 -8.61 14.75 -2.45
CA GLU A 187 -10.02 15.00 -2.75
C GLU A 187 -10.78 13.70 -3.00
N LYS A 188 -10.21 12.78 -3.78
CA LYS A 188 -10.79 11.45 -4.00
C LYS A 188 -11.07 10.73 -2.68
N ARG A 189 -10.10 10.67 -1.78
CA ARG A 189 -10.28 10.08 -0.43
C ARG A 189 -11.27 10.85 0.44
N ALA A 190 -11.32 12.17 0.33
CA ALA A 190 -12.29 12.97 1.08
C ALA A 190 -13.72 12.64 0.63
N LYS A 191 -13.94 12.51 -0.68
CA LYS A 191 -15.21 12.11 -1.27
C LYS A 191 -15.62 10.70 -0.86
N GLU A 192 -14.75 9.71 -1.01
CA GLU A 192 -15.01 8.32 -0.59
C GLU A 192 -15.38 8.23 0.90
N ARG A 193 -14.68 8.99 1.76
CA ARG A 193 -14.99 9.05 3.19
C ARG A 193 -16.31 9.75 3.49
N ALA A 194 -16.67 10.79 2.74
CA ALA A 194 -17.94 11.47 2.90
C ALA A 194 -19.10 10.56 2.51
N GLU A 195 -18.97 9.83 1.40
CA GLU A 195 -19.95 8.84 0.95
C GLU A 195 -20.12 7.72 1.98
N LEU A 196 -19.02 7.14 2.49
CA LEU A 196 -19.08 6.10 3.53
C LEU A 196 -19.76 6.61 4.81
N ARG A 197 -19.52 7.87 5.18
CA ARG A 197 -20.18 8.49 6.34
C ARG A 197 -21.67 8.69 6.08
N GLY A 198 -22.06 9.13 4.89
CA GLY A 198 -23.46 9.25 4.50
C GLY A 198 -24.20 7.91 4.53
N ARG A 199 -23.55 6.81 4.10
CA ARG A 199 -24.11 5.45 4.23
C ARG A 199 -24.34 5.06 5.69
N TYR A 200 -23.40 5.37 6.58
CA TYR A 200 -23.57 5.14 8.02
C TYR A 200 -24.71 5.98 8.61
N GLU A 201 -24.82 7.25 8.23
CA GLU A 201 -25.93 8.11 8.67
C GLU A 201 -27.28 7.56 8.23
N GLY A 202 -27.40 7.09 6.98
CA GLY A 202 -28.57 6.37 6.48
C GLY A 202 -28.88 5.11 7.29
N PHE A 203 -27.87 4.27 7.54
CA PHE A 203 -27.99 3.09 8.38
C PHE A 203 -28.49 3.43 9.80
N VAL A 204 -28.00 4.52 10.41
CA VAL A 204 -28.45 4.95 11.74
C VAL A 204 -29.93 5.33 11.72
N VAL A 205 -30.40 6.00 10.67
CA VAL A 205 -31.82 6.35 10.50
C VAL A 205 -32.67 5.09 10.36
N GLU A 206 -32.28 4.18 9.46
CA GLU A 206 -32.97 2.92 9.23
C GLU A 206 -33.01 2.05 10.49
N TRP A 207 -31.88 1.91 11.19
CA TRP A 207 -31.80 1.14 12.43
C TRP A 207 -32.75 1.71 13.50
N LYS A 208 -32.81 3.04 13.64
CA LYS A 208 -33.75 3.69 14.58
C LYS A 208 -35.20 3.47 14.16
N ALA A 209 -35.52 3.57 12.87
CA ALA A 209 -36.85 3.33 12.35
C ALA A 209 -37.29 1.87 12.60
N MET A 210 -36.42 0.90 12.34
CA MET A 210 -36.66 -0.52 12.59
C MET A 210 -36.90 -0.83 14.08
N LYS A 211 -36.23 -0.12 15.00
CA LYS A 211 -36.39 -0.32 16.46
C LYS A 211 -37.52 0.52 17.09
N ALA A 212 -38.02 1.53 16.39
CA ALA A 212 -39.10 2.39 16.87
C ALA A 212 -40.40 1.63 17.26
N PRO A 213 -40.94 0.69 16.46
CA PRO A 213 -42.20 0.02 16.80
C PRO A 213 -42.07 -0.84 18.06
N ALA A 214 -41.04 -1.67 18.17
CA ALA A 214 -40.81 -2.51 19.35
C ALA A 214 -40.64 -1.66 20.63
N LYS A 215 -39.96 -0.50 20.52
CA LYS A 215 -39.83 0.43 21.64
C LYS A 215 -41.17 1.07 22.02
N ALA A 216 -41.97 1.49 21.04
CA ALA A 216 -43.28 2.07 21.28
C ALA A 216 -44.24 1.07 21.93
N GLU A 217 -44.24 -0.18 21.44
CA GLU A 217 -45.03 -1.28 22.01
C GLU A 217 -44.62 -1.57 23.46
N LEU A 218 -43.32 -1.65 23.75
CA LEU A 218 -42.85 -1.85 25.12
C LEU A 218 -43.36 -0.74 26.04
N VAL A 219 -43.17 0.53 25.65
CA VAL A 219 -43.63 1.69 26.43
C VAL A 219 -45.14 1.64 26.67
N ASN A 220 -45.93 1.32 25.64
CA ASN A 220 -47.38 1.19 25.75
C ASN A 220 -47.76 0.07 26.73
N SER A 221 -47.13 -1.10 26.62
CA SER A 221 -47.39 -2.24 27.52
C SER A 221 -47.04 -1.91 28.98
N GLN A 222 -45.96 -1.15 29.21
CA GLN A 222 -45.55 -0.74 30.55
C GLN A 222 -46.53 0.29 31.14
N ASN A 223 -47.00 1.23 30.33
CA ASN A 223 -48.01 2.21 30.74
C ASN A 223 -49.34 1.54 31.10
N LEU A 224 -49.79 0.57 30.29
CA LEU A 224 -51.00 -0.21 30.59
C LEU A 224 -50.86 -0.99 31.89
N ARG A 225 -49.72 -1.66 32.12
CA ARG A 225 -49.45 -2.40 33.36
C ARG A 225 -49.38 -1.48 34.60
N ARG A 226 -48.81 -0.28 34.47
CA ARG A 226 -48.84 0.73 35.56
C ARG A 226 -50.26 1.18 35.88
N LYS A 227 -51.07 1.44 34.85
CA LYS A 227 -52.46 1.87 35.01
C LYS A 227 -53.27 0.76 35.69
N ALA A 228 -53.18 -0.47 35.19
CA ALA A 228 -53.86 -1.63 35.77
C ALA A 228 -53.48 -1.84 37.25
N LEU A 229 -52.19 -1.77 37.60
CA LEU A 229 -51.76 -1.87 38.99
C LEU A 229 -52.32 -0.72 39.84
N THR A 230 -52.35 0.50 39.31
CA THR A 230 -52.89 1.66 40.02
C THR A 230 -54.39 1.52 40.28
N ASP A 231 -55.14 1.04 39.29
CA ASP A 231 -56.58 0.85 39.37
C ASP A 231 -56.92 -0.28 40.37
N LEU A 232 -56.18 -1.39 40.34
CA LEU A 232 -56.30 -2.49 41.31
C LEU A 232 -56.05 -2.02 42.76
N LEU A 233 -54.94 -1.31 42.98
CA LEU A 233 -54.59 -0.80 44.31
C LEU A 233 -55.57 0.27 44.80
N ARG A 234 -56.22 1.02 43.88
CA ARG A 234 -57.28 1.96 44.22
C ARG A 234 -58.54 1.22 44.68
N ALA A 235 -58.97 0.20 43.92
CA ALA A 235 -60.13 -0.62 44.27
C ALA A 235 -59.96 -1.28 45.65
N GLU A 236 -58.81 -1.90 45.91
CA GLU A 236 -58.47 -2.51 47.21
C GLU A 236 -58.61 -1.51 48.38
N ARG A 237 -58.17 -0.27 48.19
CA ARG A 237 -58.31 0.78 49.22
C ARG A 237 -59.76 1.21 49.41
N GLU A 238 -60.55 1.33 48.33
CA GLU A 238 -61.98 1.67 48.46
C GLU A 238 -62.76 0.56 49.16
N ASP A 239 -62.43 -0.71 48.92
CA ASP A 239 -63.09 -1.84 49.58
C ASP A 239 -62.77 -1.87 51.08
N ILE A 240 -61.52 -1.61 51.48
CA ILE A 240 -61.16 -1.44 52.90
C ILE A 240 -61.94 -0.28 53.53
N ARG A 241 -62.11 0.84 52.81
CA ARG A 241 -62.92 1.97 53.32
C ARG A 241 -64.39 1.59 53.50
N ARG A 242 -64.95 0.76 52.62
CA ARG A 242 -66.36 0.31 52.63
C ARG A 242 -66.65 -0.91 53.50
N SER A 243 -65.64 -1.59 54.04
CA SER A 243 -65.75 -2.84 54.81
C SER A 243 -66.58 -2.82 56.11
N GLY A 244 -67.09 -1.67 56.54
CA GLY A 244 -67.89 -1.55 57.78
C GLY A 244 -67.11 -1.73 59.09
N LEU A 245 -65.80 -1.92 59.04
CA LEU A 245 -64.93 -2.14 60.22
C LEU A 245 -64.78 -0.90 61.11
N ASP A 246 -64.39 -1.10 62.37
CA ASP A 246 -64.01 -0.02 63.29
C ASP A 246 -62.80 0.80 62.76
N GLY A 247 -62.70 2.06 63.16
CA GLY A 247 -61.67 3.01 62.70
C GLY A 247 -60.23 2.55 62.96
N SER A 248 -59.98 1.85 64.07
CA SER A 248 -58.66 1.31 64.40
C SER A 248 -58.23 0.21 63.42
N HIS A 249 -59.11 -0.78 63.18
CA HIS A 249 -58.90 -1.88 62.25
C HIS A 249 -58.76 -1.40 60.80
N ARG A 250 -59.57 -0.42 60.38
CA ARG A 250 -59.46 0.20 59.05
C ARG A 250 -58.10 0.85 58.84
N ARG A 251 -57.57 1.56 59.84
CA ARG A 251 -56.23 2.17 59.76
C ARG A 251 -55.13 1.12 59.63
N ALA A 252 -55.21 0.03 60.38
CA ALA A 252 -54.26 -1.08 60.29
C ALA A 252 -54.26 -1.70 58.88
N LEU A 253 -55.44 -2.01 58.33
CA LEU A 253 -55.57 -2.58 56.98
C LEU A 253 -55.06 -1.63 55.88
N LEU A 254 -55.34 -0.33 55.99
CA LEU A 254 -54.81 0.66 55.04
C LEU A 254 -53.29 0.77 55.09
N SER A 255 -52.68 0.59 56.26
CA SER A 255 -51.22 0.55 56.41
C SER A 255 -50.61 -0.68 55.73
N VAL A 256 -51.21 -1.87 55.94
CA VAL A 256 -50.82 -3.10 55.25
C VAL A 256 -50.98 -2.94 53.73
N ALA A 257 -52.11 -2.43 53.25
CA ALA A 257 -52.36 -2.18 51.83
C ALA A 257 -51.35 -1.18 51.23
N ALA A 258 -50.90 -0.18 51.99
CA ALA A 258 -49.86 0.74 51.54
C ALA A 258 -48.50 0.03 51.40
N PHE A 259 -48.16 -0.86 52.33
CA PHE A 259 -46.93 -1.67 52.27
C PHE A 259 -46.95 -2.65 51.08
N THR A 260 -48.05 -3.39 50.89
CA THR A 260 -48.20 -4.30 49.74
C THR A 260 -48.17 -3.53 48.42
N ALA A 261 -48.78 -2.34 48.37
CA ALA A 261 -48.73 -1.45 47.22
C ALA A 261 -47.31 -0.95 46.90
N ALA A 262 -46.48 -0.71 47.91
CA ALA A 262 -45.07 -0.36 47.71
C ALA A 262 -44.30 -1.55 47.12
N ALA A 263 -44.44 -2.74 47.72
CA ALA A 263 -43.79 -3.96 47.25
C ALA A 263 -44.15 -4.30 45.79
N LYS A 264 -45.45 -4.28 45.42
CA LYS A 264 -45.91 -4.53 44.05
C LYS A 264 -45.37 -3.51 43.03
N ARG A 265 -45.23 -2.23 43.44
CA ARG A 265 -44.63 -1.20 42.57
C ARG A 265 -43.14 -1.44 42.36
N ASP A 266 -42.42 -1.87 43.39
CA ASP A 266 -41.00 -2.15 43.29
C ASP A 266 -40.72 -3.39 42.46
N GLU A 267 -41.52 -4.45 42.60
CA GLU A 267 -41.50 -5.61 41.72
C GLU A 267 -41.72 -5.20 40.24
N LEU A 268 -42.75 -4.39 39.97
CA LEU A 268 -43.03 -3.92 38.61
C LEU A 268 -41.88 -3.07 38.03
N LYS A 269 -41.21 -2.25 38.86
CA LYS A 269 -40.01 -1.51 38.44
C LYS A 269 -38.87 -2.46 38.07
N LEU A 270 -38.66 -3.54 38.83
CA LEU A 270 -37.62 -4.54 38.52
C LEU A 270 -37.91 -5.24 37.20
N ILE A 271 -39.17 -5.63 36.94
CA ILE A 271 -39.60 -6.20 35.65
C ILE A 271 -39.30 -5.23 34.51
N PHE A 272 -39.72 -3.96 34.62
CA PHE A 272 -39.46 -2.97 33.57
C PHE A 272 -37.98 -2.67 33.37
N LYS A 273 -37.17 -2.73 34.44
CA LYS A 273 -35.72 -2.62 34.32
C LYS A 273 -35.15 -3.77 33.49
N ALA A 274 -35.59 -5.01 33.75
CA ALA A 274 -35.17 -6.18 32.97
C ALA A 274 -35.59 -6.10 31.50
N GLU A 275 -36.83 -5.70 31.21
CA GLU A 275 -37.33 -5.50 29.83
C GLU A 275 -36.58 -4.38 29.09
N ASN A 276 -36.31 -3.26 29.75
CA ASN A 276 -35.51 -2.20 29.14
C ASN A 276 -34.06 -2.63 28.92
N SER A 277 -33.52 -3.44 29.83
CA SER A 277 -32.19 -4.02 29.67
C SER A 277 -32.11 -4.98 28.49
N SER A 278 -33.14 -5.79 28.22
CA SER A 278 -33.14 -6.69 27.05
C SER A 278 -33.12 -5.92 25.74
N LEU A 279 -33.94 -4.87 25.58
CA LEU A 279 -33.90 -4.01 24.38
C LEU A 279 -32.56 -3.26 24.23
N ARG A 280 -31.89 -2.91 25.34
CA ARG A 280 -30.58 -2.24 25.31
C ARG A 280 -29.42 -3.18 24.96
N LYS A 281 -29.60 -4.51 24.98
CA LYS A 281 -28.55 -5.47 24.58
C LYS A 281 -28.21 -5.31 23.10
N GLU A 282 -29.22 -5.07 22.27
CA GLU A 282 -29.03 -4.74 20.86
C GLU A 282 -28.63 -3.27 20.73
N LYS A 283 -27.33 -3.04 20.59
CA LYS A 283 -26.77 -1.69 20.44
C LYS A 283 -26.64 -1.32 18.97
N LEU A 284 -26.90 -0.05 18.68
CA LEU A 284 -26.49 0.55 17.42
C LEU A 284 -24.96 0.43 17.31
N PRO A 285 -24.42 -0.24 16.28
CA PRO A 285 -22.98 -0.32 16.07
C PRO A 285 -22.39 1.09 15.98
N SER A 286 -21.25 1.31 16.65
CA SER A 286 -20.49 2.54 16.46
C SER A 286 -20.00 2.66 15.02
N TYR A 287 -19.67 3.87 14.56
CA TYR A 287 -19.13 4.06 13.20
C TYR A 287 -17.92 3.16 12.94
N ARG A 288 -17.04 2.95 13.93
CA ARG A 288 -15.87 2.09 13.78
C ARG A 288 -16.24 0.61 13.65
N GLU A 289 -17.19 0.12 14.43
CA GLU A 289 -17.68 -1.27 14.34
C GLU A 289 -18.44 -1.51 13.05
N TRP A 290 -19.26 -0.55 12.62
CA TRP A 290 -19.99 -0.60 11.36
C TRP A 290 -19.03 -0.63 10.16
N VAL A 291 -18.03 0.26 10.13
CA VAL A 291 -16.97 0.24 9.11
C VAL A 291 -16.21 -1.09 9.15
N ALA A 292 -15.93 -1.65 10.33
CA ALA A 292 -15.26 -2.94 10.43
C ALA A 292 -16.07 -4.09 9.81
N ASN A 293 -17.40 -4.11 10.01
CA ASN A 293 -18.28 -5.10 9.40
C ASN A 293 -18.30 -4.99 7.86
N TYR A 294 -18.36 -3.76 7.33
CA TYR A 294 -18.33 -3.54 5.87
C TYR A 294 -16.96 -3.86 5.26
N ALA A 295 -15.88 -3.58 5.98
CA ALA A 295 -14.54 -3.96 5.55
C ALA A 295 -14.39 -5.48 5.49
N GLU A 296 -14.92 -6.21 6.47
CA GLU A 296 -14.96 -7.67 6.47
C GLU A 296 -15.80 -8.25 5.33
N ALA A 297 -16.85 -7.55 4.90
CA ALA A 297 -17.60 -7.86 3.67
C ALA A 297 -16.86 -7.47 2.37
N GLY A 298 -15.69 -6.84 2.46
CA GLY A 298 -14.84 -6.51 1.32
C GLY A 298 -15.07 -5.12 0.72
N ASP A 299 -15.78 -4.22 1.39
CA ASP A 299 -15.98 -2.84 0.91
C ASP A 299 -14.63 -2.07 0.91
N PRO A 300 -14.13 -1.64 -0.26
CA PRO A 300 -12.82 -0.98 -0.35
C PRO A 300 -12.74 0.35 0.42
N ALA A 301 -13.83 1.13 0.44
CA ALA A 301 -13.86 2.40 1.16
C ALA A 301 -13.82 2.16 2.68
N ALA A 302 -14.46 1.09 3.15
CA ALA A 302 -14.41 0.70 4.55
C ALA A 302 -13.00 0.22 4.98
N ILE A 303 -12.34 -0.59 4.14
CA ILE A 303 -10.95 -1.04 4.36
C ILE A 303 -10.00 0.17 4.45
N ALA A 304 -10.09 1.11 3.48
CA ALA A 304 -9.31 2.34 3.48
C ALA A 304 -9.57 3.21 4.74
N GLN A 305 -10.82 3.24 5.21
CA GLN A 305 -11.19 3.99 6.41
C GLN A 305 -10.64 3.36 7.70
N LEU A 306 -10.65 2.02 7.84
CA LEU A 306 -10.02 1.33 8.97
C LEU A 306 -8.53 1.64 9.07
N ARG A 307 -7.82 1.65 7.93
CA ARG A 307 -6.40 2.05 7.89
C ARG A 307 -6.21 3.50 8.32
N GLY A 308 -7.11 4.38 7.88
CA GLY A 308 -7.16 5.77 8.34
C GLY A 308 -7.26 5.88 9.86
N PHE A 309 -8.09 5.04 10.50
CA PHE A 309 -8.17 4.96 11.96
C PHE A 309 -6.88 4.41 12.57
N SER A 310 -6.32 3.33 12.03
CA SER A 310 -5.06 2.76 12.51
C SER A 310 -3.91 3.77 12.48
N TYR A 311 -3.75 4.52 11.38
CA TYR A 311 -2.73 5.58 11.29
C TYR A 311 -2.99 6.74 12.26
N ALA A 312 -4.26 7.09 12.50
CA ALA A 312 -4.61 8.11 13.49
C ALA A 312 -4.31 7.65 14.92
N ASP A 313 -4.60 6.38 15.24
CA ASP A 313 -4.32 5.76 16.53
C ASP A 313 -2.80 5.67 16.79
N LYS A 314 -2.03 5.22 15.79
CA LYS A 314 -0.55 5.21 15.84
C LYS A 314 0.04 6.60 16.12
N ARG A 315 -0.46 7.65 15.44
CA ARG A 315 -0.03 9.04 15.70
C ARG A 315 -0.37 9.55 17.10
N LYS A 316 -1.38 8.96 17.75
CA LYS A 316 -1.79 9.30 19.12
C LYS A 316 -1.09 8.46 20.19
N GLY A 317 -0.07 7.68 19.82
CA GLY A 317 0.65 6.81 20.75
C GLY A 317 -0.18 5.62 21.25
N LYS A 318 -1.36 5.37 20.67
CA LYS A 318 -2.09 4.12 20.89
C LYS A 318 -1.43 3.08 20.00
N HIS A 319 -0.40 2.42 20.52
CA HIS A 319 0.19 1.27 19.87
C HIS A 319 -0.86 0.14 19.89
N PRO A 320 -1.44 -0.27 18.75
CA PRO A 320 -1.97 -1.62 18.67
C PRO A 320 -0.79 -2.54 19.06
N GLN A 321 -1.05 -3.67 19.72
CA GLN A 321 -0.02 -4.69 19.90
C GLN A 321 0.60 -4.97 18.53
N GLU A 322 1.79 -4.42 18.30
CA GLU A 322 2.60 -4.82 17.16
C GLU A 322 2.91 -6.29 17.42
N PRO A 323 2.78 -7.18 16.42
CA PRO A 323 3.33 -8.51 16.57
C PRO A 323 4.79 -8.35 16.99
N ASP A 324 5.12 -9.03 18.07
CA ASP A 324 6.42 -9.00 18.73
C ASP A 324 7.55 -9.20 17.69
N VAL A 325 8.60 -8.38 17.84
CA VAL A 325 9.96 -8.51 17.27
C VAL A 325 10.20 -8.30 15.74
N ALA A 326 11.16 -7.39 15.48
CA ALA A 326 12.22 -7.42 14.47
C ALA A 326 11.99 -8.24 13.17
N ASP A 327 11.31 -7.67 12.17
CA ASP A 327 11.32 -8.31 10.85
C ASP A 327 11.30 -7.30 9.69
N VAL A 328 12.41 -6.58 9.55
CA VAL A 328 12.72 -5.77 8.35
C VAL A 328 13.01 -6.69 7.13
N GLN A 329 13.00 -8.02 7.32
CA GLN A 329 13.43 -9.02 6.33
C GLN A 329 12.38 -10.08 5.98
N ARG A 330 11.09 -9.89 6.32
CA ARG A 330 10.05 -10.79 5.79
C ARG A 330 10.03 -10.72 4.27
N PRO A 331 10.07 -11.88 3.59
CA PRO A 331 9.85 -11.93 2.16
C PRO A 331 8.54 -11.26 1.79
N SER A 332 8.59 -10.39 0.79
CA SER A 332 7.44 -9.59 0.44
C SER A 332 7.45 -9.16 -1.02
N PHE A 333 6.26 -8.93 -1.54
CA PHE A 333 6.05 -8.28 -2.82
C PHE A 333 5.60 -6.85 -2.57
N ALA A 334 6.11 -5.89 -3.35
CA ALA A 334 5.73 -4.50 -3.18
C ALA A 334 5.49 -3.80 -4.51
N ALA A 335 4.71 -2.73 -4.44
CA ALA A 335 4.53 -1.80 -5.54
C ALA A 335 5.83 -1.05 -5.83
N THR A 336 6.11 -0.82 -7.12
CA THR A 336 7.21 0.06 -7.56
C THR A 336 6.86 1.54 -7.49
N SER A 337 5.56 1.85 -7.47
CA SER A 337 5.05 3.22 -7.42
C SER A 337 4.95 3.74 -5.98
N ASP A 338 5.02 5.05 -5.87
CA ASP A 338 4.71 5.80 -4.64
C ASP A 338 3.22 6.06 -4.44
N SER A 339 2.35 5.37 -5.19
CA SER A 339 0.91 5.46 -5.02
C SER A 339 0.49 4.88 -3.66
N ASP A 340 -0.39 5.60 -2.97
CA ASP A 340 -1.11 5.07 -1.82
C ASP A 340 -2.06 3.97 -2.33
N LEU A 341 -1.71 2.72 -2.05
CA LEU A 341 -2.53 1.55 -2.37
C LEU A 341 -3.10 0.99 -1.09
N ASP A 342 -4.41 0.77 -1.06
CA ASP A 342 -5.09 0.10 0.03
C ASP A 342 -5.15 -1.41 -0.22
N PRO A 343 -5.24 -2.23 0.85
CA PRO A 343 -5.57 -3.64 0.73
C PRO A 343 -6.89 -3.82 -0.01
N ALA A 344 -6.94 -4.81 -0.88
CA ALA A 344 -8.16 -5.13 -1.62
C ALA A 344 -8.27 -6.65 -1.75
N PRO A 345 -9.46 -7.23 -1.53
CA PRO A 345 -9.71 -8.61 -1.90
C PRO A 345 -9.50 -8.78 -3.42
N PRO A 346 -8.96 -9.91 -3.89
CA PRO A 346 -8.72 -10.14 -5.31
C PRO A 346 -10.04 -10.18 -6.08
N ALA A 347 -10.03 -9.67 -7.32
CA ALA A 347 -11.24 -9.70 -8.16
C ALA A 347 -11.71 -11.13 -8.49
N ARG A 348 -10.81 -12.12 -8.43
CA ARG A 348 -11.12 -13.54 -8.61
C ARG A 348 -10.50 -14.36 -7.48
N LEU A 349 -11.35 -15.03 -6.72
CA LEU A 349 -10.95 -15.99 -5.70
C LEU A 349 -10.99 -17.38 -6.32
N SER A 350 -9.86 -18.08 -6.34
CA SER A 350 -9.89 -19.54 -6.45
C SER A 350 -10.47 -20.12 -5.16
N GLU A 351 -11.16 -21.25 -5.21
CA GLU A 351 -11.73 -21.92 -4.01
C GLU A 351 -10.71 -22.21 -2.91
N ARG A 352 -9.43 -22.28 -3.26
CA ARG A 352 -8.31 -22.49 -2.33
C ARG A 352 -7.93 -21.26 -1.51
N VAL A 353 -8.49 -20.09 -1.80
CA VAL A 353 -8.08 -18.82 -1.22
C VAL A 353 -9.21 -18.23 -0.41
N THR A 354 -8.97 -18.03 0.88
CA THR A 354 -9.84 -17.27 1.77
C THR A 354 -9.12 -16.03 2.27
N TRP A 355 -9.89 -15.02 2.68
CA TRP A 355 -9.33 -13.77 3.18
C TRP A 355 -10.16 -13.24 4.35
N ALA A 356 -9.52 -12.47 5.22
CA ALA A 356 -10.16 -11.82 6.35
C ALA A 356 -9.50 -10.48 6.65
N VAL A 357 -10.31 -9.44 6.86
CA VAL A 357 -9.81 -8.11 7.25
C VAL A 357 -9.56 -8.08 8.75
N ASP A 358 -8.37 -7.64 9.14
CA ASP A 358 -8.09 -7.27 10.52
C ASP A 358 -8.89 -6.00 10.86
N ARG A 359 -9.92 -6.17 11.69
CA ARG A 359 -10.84 -5.11 12.12
C ARG A 359 -10.15 -3.94 12.84
N SER A 360 -8.93 -4.13 13.33
CA SER A 360 -8.18 -3.11 14.05
C SER A 360 -7.25 -2.29 13.14
N THR A 361 -6.64 -2.93 12.14
CA THR A 361 -5.62 -2.32 11.27
C THR A 361 -6.09 -2.05 9.85
N GLY A 362 -7.11 -2.77 9.37
CA GLY A 362 -7.53 -2.77 7.97
C GLY A 362 -6.57 -3.52 7.04
N VAL A 363 -5.64 -4.31 7.58
CA VAL A 363 -4.79 -5.25 6.81
C VAL A 363 -5.64 -6.45 6.38
N VAL A 364 -5.43 -6.97 5.17
CA VAL A 364 -6.14 -8.17 4.70
C VAL A 364 -5.22 -9.38 4.86
N ASN A 365 -5.65 -10.36 5.63
CA ASN A 365 -4.96 -11.64 5.79
C ASN A 365 -5.50 -12.62 4.75
N TYR A 366 -4.60 -13.29 4.05
CA TYR A 366 -4.93 -14.30 3.05
C TYR A 366 -4.50 -15.68 3.53
N SER A 367 -5.39 -16.65 3.37
CA SER A 367 -5.10 -18.05 3.59
C SER A 367 -5.18 -18.82 2.27
N VAL A 368 -4.23 -19.71 2.04
CA VAL A 368 -4.16 -20.61 0.89
C VAL A 368 -4.22 -22.03 1.42
N ASN A 369 -5.17 -22.84 0.92
CA ASN A 369 -5.42 -24.19 1.42
C ASN A 369 -5.60 -24.22 2.96
N ASP A 370 -6.44 -23.32 3.48
CA ASP A 370 -6.76 -23.12 4.90
C ASP A 370 -5.57 -22.76 5.82
N ARG A 371 -4.43 -22.38 5.24
CA ARG A 371 -3.25 -21.92 5.98
C ARG A 371 -3.01 -20.46 5.70
N LEU A 372 -2.85 -19.66 6.75
CA LEU A 372 -2.45 -18.25 6.61
C LEU A 372 -1.19 -18.19 5.74
N ALA A 373 -1.28 -17.49 4.61
CA ALA A 373 -0.21 -17.39 3.64
C ALA A 373 0.49 -16.03 3.77
N PHE A 374 -0.21 -14.94 3.53
CA PHE A 374 0.39 -13.61 3.51
C PHE A 374 -0.59 -12.52 3.96
N ARG A 375 -0.05 -11.36 4.27
CA ARG A 375 -0.79 -10.17 4.68
C ARG A 375 -0.63 -9.08 3.65
N ASP A 376 -1.74 -8.53 3.16
CA ASP A 376 -1.75 -7.36 2.30
C ASP A 376 -1.88 -6.09 3.16
N GLU A 377 -0.78 -5.34 3.21
CA GLU A 377 -0.63 -4.08 3.91
C GLU A 377 -0.83 -2.88 2.98
N GLY A 378 -1.37 -3.07 1.78
CA GLY A 378 -1.62 -2.02 0.81
C GLY A 378 -0.51 -1.95 -0.22
N ARG A 379 0.62 -1.34 0.14
CA ARG A 379 1.79 -1.24 -0.76
C ARG A 379 2.68 -2.48 -0.75
N ARG A 380 2.41 -3.42 0.15
CA ARG A 380 3.22 -4.61 0.38
C ARG A 380 2.35 -5.82 0.70
N ILE A 381 2.72 -6.97 0.15
CA ILE A 381 2.20 -8.29 0.50
C ILE A 381 3.32 -9.03 1.23
N THR A 382 3.14 -9.28 2.52
CA THR A 382 4.15 -9.85 3.41
C THR A 382 3.87 -11.32 3.68
N PHE A 383 4.83 -12.20 3.36
CA PHE A 383 4.72 -13.63 3.60
C PHE A 383 5.10 -14.00 5.04
N ASN A 384 4.49 -15.07 5.55
CA ASN A 384 4.91 -15.65 6.81
C ASN A 384 6.04 -16.69 6.60
N LYS A 385 6.50 -17.28 7.70
CA LYS A 385 7.66 -18.18 7.72
C LYS A 385 7.45 -19.46 6.91
N ASP A 386 6.23 -19.96 6.85
CA ASP A 386 5.90 -21.23 6.20
C ASP A 386 5.53 -21.02 4.73
N SER A 387 4.72 -20.00 4.45
CA SER A 387 4.21 -19.67 3.11
C SER A 387 5.30 -19.17 2.16
N ARG A 388 6.38 -18.57 2.68
CA ARG A 388 7.52 -18.15 1.84
C ARG A 388 8.22 -19.32 1.14
N ASN A 389 7.99 -20.56 1.60
CA ASN A 389 8.57 -21.77 1.01
C ASN A 389 7.55 -22.59 0.21
N ASP A 390 6.28 -22.20 0.24
CA ASP A 390 5.17 -22.90 -0.39
C ASP A 390 4.86 -22.32 -1.78
N ALA A 391 4.89 -23.18 -2.80
CA ALA A 391 4.70 -22.76 -4.19
C ALA A 391 3.29 -22.23 -4.45
N ASP A 392 2.26 -22.83 -3.84
CA ASP A 392 0.87 -22.40 -3.99
C ASP A 392 0.66 -21.01 -3.37
N SER A 393 1.21 -20.77 -2.16
CA SER A 393 1.19 -19.45 -1.54
C SER A 393 1.90 -18.38 -2.37
N ILE A 394 3.07 -18.71 -2.93
CA ILE A 394 3.83 -17.80 -3.81
C ILE A 394 3.04 -17.49 -5.08
N GLU A 395 2.43 -18.50 -5.71
CA GLU A 395 1.60 -18.35 -6.90
C GLU A 395 0.44 -17.37 -6.65
N VAL A 396 -0.36 -17.60 -5.59
CA VAL A 396 -1.50 -16.73 -5.25
C VAL A 396 -1.01 -15.31 -4.93
N GLY A 397 0.09 -15.18 -4.18
CA GLY A 397 0.67 -13.87 -3.87
C GLY A 397 1.14 -13.12 -5.12
N LEU A 398 1.70 -13.82 -6.12
CA LEU A 398 2.14 -13.23 -7.39
C LEU A 398 0.97 -12.77 -8.25
N LEU A 399 -0.12 -13.55 -8.27
CA LEU A 399 -1.35 -13.17 -8.97
C LEU A 399 -1.98 -11.92 -8.36
N LEU A 400 -2.08 -11.86 -7.02
CA LEU A 400 -2.56 -10.67 -6.32
C LEU A 400 -1.65 -9.46 -6.55
N ALA A 401 -0.33 -9.66 -6.45
CA ALA A 401 0.64 -8.59 -6.68
C ALA A 401 0.59 -8.06 -8.12
N LYS A 402 0.39 -8.93 -9.11
CA LYS A 402 0.21 -8.53 -10.51
C LYS A 402 -1.02 -7.66 -10.69
N GLU A 403 -2.16 -8.10 -10.18
CA GLU A 403 -3.42 -7.36 -10.26
C GLU A 403 -3.30 -5.98 -9.63
N LYS A 404 -2.61 -5.91 -8.50
CA LYS A 404 -2.53 -4.70 -7.67
C LYS A 404 -1.42 -3.73 -8.08
N PHE A 405 -0.25 -4.24 -8.44
CA PHE A 405 0.97 -3.45 -8.66
C PHE A 405 1.39 -3.39 -10.13
N GLY A 406 0.90 -4.33 -10.97
CA GLY A 406 1.41 -4.53 -12.32
C GLY A 406 2.84 -5.07 -12.31
N ALA A 407 3.84 -4.18 -12.28
CA ALA A 407 5.24 -4.59 -12.09
C ALA A 407 5.49 -4.88 -10.60
N VAL A 408 6.01 -6.06 -10.30
CA VAL A 408 6.18 -6.50 -8.91
C VAL A 408 7.65 -6.40 -8.49
N ALA A 409 7.91 -5.67 -7.41
CA ALA A 409 9.21 -5.68 -6.75
C ALA A 409 9.27 -6.81 -5.70
N ILE A 410 10.33 -7.61 -5.74
CA ILE A 410 10.52 -8.78 -4.87
C ILE A 410 11.57 -8.47 -3.81
N TYR A 411 11.19 -8.59 -2.53
CA TYR A 411 12.06 -8.41 -1.38
C TYR A 411 12.18 -9.74 -0.62
N GLY A 412 13.40 -10.11 -0.25
CA GLY A 412 13.71 -11.39 0.39
C GLY A 412 15.11 -11.87 0.02
N GLY A 413 15.57 -12.93 0.68
CA GLY A 413 16.83 -13.60 0.37
C GLY A 413 16.83 -14.25 -1.03
N GLN A 414 18.02 -14.65 -1.52
CA GLN A 414 18.15 -15.23 -2.87
C GLN A 414 17.31 -16.50 -3.04
N GLU A 415 17.30 -17.39 -2.03
CA GLU A 415 16.47 -18.60 -2.07
C GLU A 415 14.98 -18.31 -2.32
N PHE A 416 14.45 -17.25 -1.71
CA PHE A 416 13.06 -16.84 -1.93
C PHE A 416 12.86 -16.31 -3.35
N ARG A 417 13.79 -15.49 -3.86
CA ARG A 417 13.75 -14.96 -5.23
C ARG A 417 13.80 -16.09 -6.27
N ASP A 418 14.64 -17.09 -6.03
CA ASP A 418 14.77 -18.26 -6.91
C ASP A 418 13.48 -19.09 -6.91
N ARG A 419 12.85 -19.30 -5.74
CA ARG A 419 11.53 -19.97 -5.65
C ARG A 419 10.43 -19.18 -6.36
N VAL A 420 10.42 -17.85 -6.20
CA VAL A 420 9.48 -16.95 -6.88
C VAL A 420 9.64 -17.07 -8.39
N LEU A 421 10.88 -17.06 -8.88
CA LEU A 421 11.19 -17.22 -10.30
C LEU A 421 10.76 -18.61 -10.81
N ALA A 422 11.12 -19.67 -10.11
CA ALA A 422 10.74 -21.04 -10.45
C ALA A 422 9.22 -21.20 -10.53
N THR A 423 8.50 -20.73 -9.50
CA THR A 423 7.02 -20.78 -9.44
C THR A 423 6.40 -20.01 -10.61
N ALA A 424 6.90 -18.81 -10.91
CA ALA A 424 6.39 -18.01 -12.02
C ALA A 424 6.57 -18.68 -13.39
N VAL A 425 7.70 -19.36 -13.60
CA VAL A 425 8.01 -20.06 -14.86
C VAL A 425 7.23 -21.36 -14.98
N GLU A 426 7.26 -22.20 -13.93
CA GLU A 426 6.60 -23.50 -13.89
C GLU A 426 5.08 -23.37 -14.06
N ARG A 427 4.47 -22.43 -13.32
CA ARG A 427 3.02 -22.13 -13.40
C ARG A 427 2.67 -21.21 -14.57
N ARG A 428 3.66 -20.77 -15.37
CA ARG A 428 3.50 -19.91 -16.55
C ARG A 428 2.72 -18.63 -16.26
N LEU A 429 3.01 -18.02 -15.11
CA LEU A 429 2.32 -16.82 -14.67
C LEU A 429 2.70 -15.64 -15.58
N ASN A 430 1.69 -14.97 -16.14
CA ASN A 430 1.90 -13.74 -16.90
C ASN A 430 2.13 -12.58 -15.93
N ILE A 431 3.35 -12.48 -15.40
CA ILE A 431 3.80 -11.44 -14.47
C ILE A 431 4.99 -10.69 -15.05
N ARG A 432 5.22 -9.47 -14.57
CA ARG A 432 6.41 -8.67 -14.89
C ARG A 432 7.14 -8.33 -13.58
N PHE A 433 8.39 -8.75 -13.47
CA PHE A 433 9.24 -8.30 -12.35
C PHE A 433 9.78 -6.90 -12.61
N ALA A 434 9.85 -6.10 -11.54
CA ALA A 434 10.41 -4.75 -11.58
C ALA A 434 11.94 -4.77 -11.70
N ASP A 435 12.58 -5.83 -11.20
CA ASP A 435 14.02 -6.05 -11.29
C ASP A 435 14.36 -6.54 -12.72
N PRO A 436 15.13 -5.78 -13.51
CA PRO A 436 15.48 -6.14 -14.88
C PRO A 436 16.24 -7.46 -14.99
N GLU A 437 17.10 -7.78 -14.03
CA GLU A 437 17.89 -9.02 -14.04
C GLU A 437 16.98 -10.22 -13.80
N LEU A 438 16.09 -10.11 -12.80
CA LEU A 438 15.12 -11.17 -12.50
C LEU A 438 14.12 -11.38 -13.64
N GLU A 439 13.67 -10.30 -14.28
CA GLU A 439 12.78 -10.37 -15.45
C GLU A 439 13.49 -10.99 -16.66
N GLN A 440 14.77 -10.71 -16.87
CA GLN A 440 15.55 -11.34 -17.94
C GLN A 440 15.70 -12.84 -17.70
N ARG A 441 16.08 -13.25 -16.48
CA ARG A 441 16.14 -14.67 -16.09
C ARG A 441 14.80 -15.38 -16.30
N ARG A 442 13.68 -14.73 -16.02
CA ARG A 442 12.33 -15.27 -16.28
C ARG A 442 12.10 -15.52 -17.76
N LYS A 443 12.44 -14.55 -18.63
CA LYS A 443 12.30 -14.67 -20.08
C LYS A 443 13.18 -15.78 -20.65
N ASP A 444 14.42 -15.86 -20.20
CA ASP A 444 15.37 -16.89 -20.65
C ASP A 444 14.91 -18.29 -20.24
N ALA A 445 14.41 -18.44 -19.01
CA ALA A 445 13.86 -19.71 -18.52
C ALA A 445 12.59 -20.14 -19.30
N ILE A 446 11.69 -19.21 -19.62
CA ILE A 446 10.52 -19.49 -20.46
C ILE A 446 10.95 -19.94 -21.86
N LYS A 447 11.92 -19.25 -22.47
CA LYS A 447 12.44 -19.58 -23.80
C LYS A 447 13.08 -20.98 -23.81
N ALA A 448 13.94 -21.28 -22.84
CA ALA A 448 14.56 -22.59 -22.70
C ALA A 448 13.52 -23.72 -22.56
N GLY A 449 12.43 -23.49 -21.81
CA GLY A 449 11.33 -24.44 -21.68
C GLY A 449 10.55 -24.67 -22.98
N ILE A 450 10.38 -23.62 -23.80
CA ILE A 450 9.77 -23.74 -25.14
C ILE A 450 10.69 -24.56 -26.06
N ASP A 451 11.99 -24.24 -26.08
CA ASP A 451 12.98 -24.92 -26.91
C ASP A 451 13.13 -26.41 -26.55
N GLN A 452 12.98 -26.75 -25.26
CA GLN A 452 13.00 -28.14 -24.79
C GLN A 452 11.73 -28.90 -25.21
N LYS A 453 10.55 -28.28 -25.13
CA LYS A 453 9.30 -28.90 -25.63
C LYS A 453 9.32 -29.09 -27.14
N HIS A 454 9.86 -28.13 -27.88
CA HIS A 454 9.99 -28.24 -29.33
C HIS A 454 10.93 -29.39 -29.72
N ARG A 455 12.07 -29.53 -29.03
CA ARG A 455 12.98 -30.68 -29.23
C ARG A 455 12.32 -32.02 -28.97
N ARG A 456 11.59 -32.16 -27.84
CA ARG A 456 10.82 -33.39 -27.55
C ARG A 456 9.77 -33.72 -28.61
N PHE A 457 9.05 -32.71 -29.11
CA PHE A 457 8.07 -32.90 -30.18
C PHE A 457 8.71 -33.38 -31.48
N VAL A 458 9.90 -32.86 -31.83
CA VAL A 458 10.66 -33.30 -33.01
C VAL A 458 11.18 -34.74 -32.83
N GLU A 459 11.67 -35.09 -31.62
CA GLU A 459 12.11 -36.44 -31.28
C GLU A 459 10.96 -37.47 -31.33
N ASP A 460 9.80 -37.14 -30.73
CA ASP A 460 8.61 -38.00 -30.75
C ASP A 460 8.09 -38.21 -32.18
N ARG A 461 8.06 -37.16 -32.99
CA ARG A 461 7.65 -37.25 -34.40
C ARG A 461 8.60 -38.13 -35.21
N ASN A 462 9.91 -37.98 -35.02
CA ASN A 462 10.90 -38.82 -35.70
C ASN A 462 10.81 -40.29 -35.27
N GLN A 463 10.42 -40.57 -34.02
CA GLN A 463 10.15 -41.94 -33.55
C GLN A 463 8.88 -42.54 -34.17
N VAL A 464 7.81 -41.77 -34.31
CA VAL A 464 6.57 -42.22 -34.96
C VAL A 464 6.81 -42.46 -36.46
N ASP A 465 7.50 -41.55 -37.15
CA ASP A 465 7.84 -41.71 -38.57
C ASP A 465 8.75 -42.93 -38.81
N ALA A 466 9.66 -43.24 -37.87
CA ALA A 466 10.48 -44.46 -37.92
C ALA A 466 9.69 -45.75 -37.64
N SER A 467 8.55 -45.68 -36.94
CA SER A 467 7.71 -46.83 -36.59
C SER A 467 6.68 -47.19 -37.67
N VAL A 468 6.35 -46.26 -38.58
CA VAL A 468 5.42 -46.45 -39.70
C VAL A 468 6.12 -47.05 -40.94
N VAL A 469 7.45 -47.13 -40.93
CA VAL A 469 8.28 -47.64 -42.05
C VAL A 469 8.64 -49.14 -41.87
N PHE A 470 8.08 -49.83 -40.88
CA PHE A 470 8.25 -51.27 -40.67
C PHE A 470 6.99 -52.09 -40.98
#